data_AF-A0A7C7ZFI6-F1
#
_entry.id   AF-A0A7C7ZFI6-F1
#
_cell.length_a   1.000
_cell.length_b   1.000
_cell.length_c   1.000
_cell.angle_alpha   90.00
_cell.angle_beta   90.00
_cell.angle_gamma   90.00
#
_symmetry.space_group_name_H-M   'P 1'
#
loop_
_entity.id
_entity.type
_entity.pdbx_description
1 polymer ?
#
loop_
_entity_poly.entity_id
_entity_poly.type
_entity_poly.pdbx_seq_one_letter_code
_entity_poly.pdbx_strand_id
1 'polypeptide(L)' 'MSAIGIIPARMGSTRFPGKPLAQINGASMIEHVYRNCLRSKSLDAVYIATCDDEITQATKGFGGQAI' A
#
# COMPACT_ATOMS: atom_id res chain seq x y z
N MET A 1 -0.67 -22.15 -10.56
CA MET A 1 -0.28 -20.84 -11.15
C MET A 1 -0.27 -19.85 -10.00
N SER A 2 0.79 -19.07 -9.83
CA SER A 2 0.83 -18.07 -8.75
C SER A 2 0.34 -16.71 -9.25
N ALA A 3 -0.46 -16.02 -8.44
CA ALA A 3 -1.02 -14.71 -8.71
C ALA A 3 -0.56 -13.70 -7.64
N ILE A 4 0.09 -12.63 -8.09
CA ILE A 4 0.67 -11.60 -7.23
C ILE A 4 -0.07 -10.28 -7.44
N GLY A 5 -0.49 -9.64 -6.35
CA GLY A 5 -1.07 -8.30 -6.35
C GLY A 5 0.02 -7.23 -6.18
N ILE A 6 0.07 -6.25 -7.08
CA ILE A 6 0.97 -5.09 -6.95
C ILE A 6 0.12 -3.84 -6.77
N ILE A 7 0.43 -3.04 -5.75
CA ILE A 7 -0.21 -1.75 -5.45
C ILE A 7 0.79 -0.64 -5.77
N PRO A 8 0.70 0.03 -6.93
CA PRO A 8 1.56 1.16 -7.24
C PRO A 8 1.15 2.38 -6.40
N ALA A 9 2.11 2.96 -5.68
CA ALA A 9 1.86 4.15 -4.88
C ALA A 9 3.03 5.12 -4.92
N ARG A 10 2.71 6.42 -4.99
CA ARG A 10 3.69 7.50 -4.90
C ARG A 10 3.14 8.71 -4.16
N MET A 11 4.00 9.50 -3.55
CA MET A 11 3.67 10.70 -2.78
C MET A 11 3.22 11.88 -3.66
N GLY A 12 3.69 11.93 -4.91
CA GLY A 12 3.50 13.03 -5.86
C GLY A 12 2.10 13.21 -6.45
N SER A 13 1.04 13.24 -5.63
CA SER A 13 -0.30 13.64 -6.07
C SER A 13 -0.44 15.16 -6.02
N THR A 14 -0.87 15.78 -7.13
CA THR A 14 -0.98 17.24 -7.24
C THR A 14 -2.23 17.81 -6.55
N ARG A 15 -3.38 17.14 -6.72
CA ARG A 15 -4.66 17.60 -6.15
C ARG A 15 -4.87 17.16 -4.70
N PHE A 16 -4.19 16.11 -4.27
CA PHE A 16 -4.22 15.66 -2.88
C PHE A 16 -2.83 15.18 -2.44
N PRO A 17 -1.92 16.11 -2.11
CA PRO A 17 -0.56 15.78 -1.69
C PRO A 17 -0.55 14.79 -0.52
N GLY A 18 0.34 13.80 -0.56
CA GLY A 18 0.45 12.78 0.49
C GLY A 18 -0.71 11.78 0.55
N LYS A 19 -1.58 11.73 -0.49
CA LYS A 19 -2.74 10.84 -0.56
C LYS A 19 -2.50 9.41 -0.05
N PRO A 20 -1.41 8.69 -0.39
CA PRO A 20 -1.20 7.33 0.09
C PRO A 20 -1.15 7.19 1.62
N LEU A 21 -0.63 8.21 2.31
CA LEU A 21 -0.45 8.23 3.77
C LEU A 21 -1.55 8.99 4.51
N ALA A 22 -2.54 9.50 3.77
CA ALA A 22 -3.70 10.17 4.37
C ALA A 22 -4.43 9.20 5.32
N GLN A 23 -4.74 9.67 6.52
CA GLN A 23 -5.39 8.86 7.55
C GLN A 23 -6.89 8.75 7.29
N ILE A 24 -7.40 7.52 7.36
CA ILE A 24 -8.80 7.17 7.21
C ILE A 24 -9.14 6.25 8.39
N ASN A 25 -9.94 6.73 9.35
CA ASN A 25 -10.37 5.96 10.52
C ASN A 25 -9.24 5.19 11.23
N GLY A 26 -8.10 5.85 11.47
CA GLY A 26 -6.98 5.29 12.24
C GLY A 26 -5.98 4.42 11.47
N ALA A 27 -6.12 4.31 10.15
CA ALA A 27 -5.14 3.65 9.28
C ALA A 27 -4.88 4.51 8.02
N SER A 28 -3.70 4.35 7.43
CA SER A 28 -3.37 5.08 6.20
C SER A 28 -4.19 4.56 5.00
N MET A 29 -4.45 5.41 4.01
CA MET A 29 -5.18 5.01 2.79
C MET A 29 -4.55 3.78 2.15
N ILE A 30 -3.22 3.72 2.06
CA ILE A 30 -2.51 2.60 1.45
C ILE A 30 -2.61 1.30 2.29
N GLU A 31 -2.63 1.42 3.61
CA GLU A 31 -2.85 0.28 4.51
C GLU A 31 -4.24 -0.34 4.33
N HIS A 32 -5.28 0.49 4.15
CA HIS A 32 -6.62 -0.01 3.83
C HIS A 32 -6.64 -0.82 2.53
N VAL A 33 -5.99 -0.31 1.48
CA VAL A 33 -5.89 -1.02 0.19
C VAL A 33 -5.14 -2.33 0.37
N TYR A 34 -3.98 -2.31 1.04
CA TYR A 34 -3.17 -3.49 1.29
C TYR A 34 -3.94 -4.59 2.04
N ARG A 35 -4.57 -4.23 3.16
CA ARG A 35 -5.39 -5.16 3.96
C ARG A 35 -6.56 -5.72 3.18
N ASN A 36 -7.19 -4.92 2.31
CA ASN A 36 -8.27 -5.41 1.46
C ASN A 36 -7.78 -6.38 0.39
N CYS A 37 -6.62 -6.14 -0.23
CA CYS A 37 -6.01 -7.07 -1.18
C CYS A 37 -5.68 -8.42 -0.52
N LEU A 38 -5.18 -8.42 0.72
CA LEU A 38 -4.89 -9.65 1.48
C LEU A 38 -6.13 -10.51 1.77
N ARG A 39 -7.34 -9.95 1.69
CA ARG A 39 -8.60 -10.72 1.86
C ARG A 39 -8.97 -11.53 0.61
N SER A 40 -8.32 -11.29 -0.52
CA SER A 40 -8.56 -12.03 -1.75
C SER A 40 -8.00 -13.45 -1.65
N LYS A 41 -8.84 -14.44 -1.93
CA LYS A 41 -8.41 -15.85 -2.00
C LYS A 41 -7.65 -16.20 -3.28
N SER A 42 -7.64 -15.28 -4.24
CA SER A 42 -7.02 -15.48 -5.56
C SER A 42 -5.63 -14.88 -5.67
N LEU A 43 -5.11 -14.25 -4.61
CA LEU A 43 -3.77 -13.66 -4.56
C LEU A 43 -2.91 -14.43 -3.56
N ASP A 44 -1.75 -14.88 -3.98
CA ASP A 44 -0.78 -15.58 -3.13
C ASP A 44 0.09 -14.61 -2.33
N ALA A 45 0.32 -13.41 -2.88
CA ALA A 45 1.05 -12.34 -2.21
C ALA A 45 0.63 -10.97 -2.71
N VAL A 46 0.89 -9.95 -1.88
CA VAL A 46 0.61 -8.54 -2.19
C VAL A 46 1.83 -7.70 -1.82
N TYR A 47 2.25 -6.84 -2.74
CA TYR A 47 3.35 -5.90 -2.57
C TYR A 47 2.91 -4.49 -2.93
N ILE A 48 3.43 -3.50 -2.20
CA ILE A 48 3.33 -2.09 -2.55
C ILE A 48 4.58 -1.72 -3.35
N ALA A 49 4.40 -1.30 -4.61
CA ALA A 49 5.49 -0.83 -5.45
C ALA A 49 5.61 0.70 -5.31
N THR A 50 6.73 1.19 -4.80
CA THR A 50 6.91 2.62 -4.54
C THR A 50 8.37 3.05 -4.66
N CYS A 51 8.59 4.30 -5.07
CA CYS A 51 9.90 4.95 -5.06
C CYS A 51 10.11 5.87 -3.85
N ASP A 52 9.07 6.05 -3.02
CA ASP A 52 9.09 6.98 -1.90
C ASP A 52 9.39 6.24 -0.58
N ASP A 53 10.42 6.70 0.13
CA ASP A 53 10.83 6.09 1.39
C ASP A 53 9.74 6.18 2.46
N GLU A 54 8.94 7.25 2.47
CA GLU A 54 7.85 7.44 3.41
C GLU A 54 6.79 6.34 3.28
N ILE A 55 6.47 5.94 2.05
CA ILE A 55 5.53 4.86 1.77
C ILE A 55 6.14 3.52 2.17
N THR A 56 7.43 3.32 1.90
CA THR A 56 8.17 2.12 2.33
C THR A 56 8.16 1.96 3.86
N GLN A 57 8.45 3.03 4.60
CA GLN A 57 8.47 2.99 6.06
C GLN A 57 7.07 2.79 6.64
N ALA A 58 6.05 3.48 6.12
CA ALA A 58 4.67 3.27 6.54
C ALA A 58 4.23 1.82 6.30
N THR A 59 4.58 1.26 5.14
CA THR A 59 4.28 -0.13 4.78
C THR A 59 4.90 -1.12 5.76
N LYS A 60 6.18 -0.94 6.10
CA LYS A 60 6.84 -1.75 7.12
C LYS A 60 6.18 -1.60 8.49
N GLY A 61 5.77 -0.38 8.85
CA GLY A 61 5.12 -0.07 10.12
C GLY A 61 3.82 -0.84 10.38
N PHE A 62 3.02 -1.12 9.35
CA PHE A 62 1.82 -1.95 9.46
C PHE A 62 2.05 -3.43 9.10
N GLY A 63 3.30 -3.86 8.90
CA GLY A 63 3.66 -5.25 8.59
C GLY A 63 3.44 -5.66 7.13
N GLY A 64 3.30 -4.70 6.22
CA GLY A 64 3.18 -4.96 4.78
C GLY A 64 4.53 -5.16 4.08
N GLN A 65 4.46 -5.56 2.81
CA GLN A 65 5.63 -5.74 1.94
C GLN A 65 5.71 -4.60 0.92
N ALA A 66 6.82 -3.88 0.91
CA ALA A 66 7.13 -2.83 -0.07
C ALA A 66 8.32 -3.24 -0.95
N ILE A 67 8.24 -2.93 -2.24
CA ILE A 67 9.28 -3.17 -3.25
C ILE A 67 9.51 -1.93 -4.11
#